data_AF-A0A2X2BFG2-F1
#
_entry.id   AF-A0A2X2BFG2-F1
#
_cell.length_a   1.000
_cell.length_b   1.000
_cell.length_c   1.000
_cell.angle_alpha   90.00
_cell.angle_beta   90.00
_cell.angle_gamma   90.00
#
_symmetry.space_group_name_H-M   'P 1'
#
loop_
_entity.id
_entity.type
_entity.pdbx_description
1 polymer ?
#
loop_
_entity_poly.entity_id
_entity_poly.type
_entity_poly.pdbx_seq_one_letter_code
_entity_poly.pdbx_strand_id
1 'polypeptide(L)'
;MLTNMQGIDLDNWQQALQAAKEPFSFSQLIRLEKEYHFLNPVIVDCTSNEMIAQQYANFLQNGFNVVTPNKKANTMSMDYYHQIRQSAEASRRKFLYDTNVGAGLPVIENLQNLLNAGDELVQFNGILSGSLSYIFGQLDEGKSLSEATLSAKEKRLYRARSKR
;
A
#
# COMPACT_ATOMS: atom_id res chain seq x y z
N MET A 1 -15.04 5.41 11.89
CA MET A 1 -15.32 4.34 10.92
C MET A 1 -16.69 4.60 10.40
N LEU A 2 -16.78 4.89 9.10
CA LEU A 2 -18.03 5.13 8.42
C LEU A 2 -18.38 3.85 7.65
N THR A 3 -19.54 3.28 7.92
CA THR A 3 -20.02 2.04 7.29
C THR A 3 -21.49 2.19 6.91
N ASN A 4 -21.86 1.75 5.72
CA ASN A 4 -23.25 1.72 5.25
C ASN A 4 -23.41 0.52 4.30
N MET A 5 -24.41 -0.33 4.56
CA MET A 5 -24.67 -1.54 3.78
C MET A 5 -25.21 -1.24 2.38
N GLN A 6 -25.85 -0.09 2.20
CA GLN A 6 -26.32 0.41 0.91
C GLN A 6 -25.23 1.19 0.16
N GLY A 7 -24.03 1.32 0.73
CA GLY A 7 -22.92 2.08 0.17
C GLY A 7 -22.77 3.47 0.78
N ILE A 8 -21.60 4.08 0.56
CA ILE A 8 -21.30 5.43 1.02
C ILE A 8 -21.63 6.42 -0.11
N ASP A 9 -22.38 7.45 0.21
CA ASP A 9 -22.62 8.59 -0.69
C ASP A 9 -21.29 9.32 -0.95
N LEU A 10 -20.85 9.32 -2.20
CA LEU A 10 -19.59 9.92 -2.63
C LEU A 10 -19.64 11.44 -2.75
N ASP A 11 -20.83 12.05 -2.74
CA ASP A 11 -20.95 13.51 -2.75
C ASP A 11 -20.76 14.10 -1.35
N ASN A 12 -21.05 13.31 -0.29
CA ASN A 12 -21.05 13.78 1.10
C ASN A 12 -20.19 12.91 2.06
N TRP A 13 -19.31 12.06 1.53
CA TRP A 13 -18.54 11.12 2.35
C TRP A 13 -17.62 11.82 3.36
N GLN A 14 -17.11 13.02 3.06
CA GLN A 14 -16.23 13.75 3.98
C GLN A 14 -16.97 14.19 5.24
N GLN A 15 -18.16 14.78 5.09
CA GLN A 15 -18.98 15.19 6.23
C GLN A 15 -19.42 13.97 7.03
N ALA A 16 -19.88 12.91 6.34
CA ALA A 16 -20.28 11.67 6.99
C ALA A 16 -19.11 11.02 7.77
N LEU A 17 -17.89 11.05 7.22
CA LEU A 17 -16.70 10.52 7.87
C LEU A 17 -16.30 11.36 9.08
N GLN A 18 -16.39 12.69 9.01
CA GLN A 18 -16.13 13.57 10.15
C GLN A 18 -17.16 13.38 11.29
N ALA A 19 -18.41 13.10 10.93
CA ALA A 19 -19.47 12.83 11.90
C ALA A 19 -19.38 11.42 12.53
N ALA A 20 -18.67 10.49 11.88
CA ALA A 20 -18.52 9.13 12.36
C ALA A 20 -17.66 9.07 13.63
N LYS A 21 -18.25 8.60 14.74
CA LYS A 21 -17.59 8.56 16.06
C LYS A 21 -16.86 7.24 16.35
N GLU A 22 -17.23 6.18 15.64
CA GLU A 22 -16.65 4.85 15.87
C GLU A 22 -15.17 4.82 15.46
N PRO A 23 -14.26 4.22 16.24
CA PRO A 23 -12.90 3.99 15.78
C PRO A 23 -12.87 2.94 14.66
N PHE A 24 -11.79 2.90 13.87
CA PHE A 24 -11.56 1.76 12.99
C PHE A 24 -11.36 0.48 13.81
N SER A 25 -12.08 -0.58 13.45
CA SER A 25 -11.96 -1.87 14.12
C SER A 25 -11.97 -3.03 13.13
N PHE A 26 -10.88 -3.79 13.14
CA PHE A 26 -10.71 -5.00 12.34
C PHE A 26 -11.76 -6.07 12.66
N SER A 27 -12.03 -6.30 13.95
CA SER A 27 -13.00 -7.31 14.39
C SER A 27 -14.42 -6.95 13.96
N GLN A 28 -14.74 -5.66 13.87
CA GLN A 28 -16.03 -5.21 13.35
C GLN A 28 -16.15 -5.49 11.84
N LEU A 29 -15.09 -5.29 11.05
CA LEU A 29 -15.11 -5.61 9.61
C LEU A 29 -15.31 -7.11 9.35
N ILE A 30 -14.60 -7.98 10.09
CA ILE A 30 -14.82 -9.43 10.00
C ILE A 30 -16.26 -9.77 10.40
N ARG A 31 -16.79 -9.16 11.47
CA ARG A 31 -18.16 -9.43 11.90
C ARG A 31 -19.16 -9.07 10.80
N LEU A 32 -19.00 -7.92 10.16
CA LEU A 32 -19.83 -7.51 9.03
C LEU A 32 -19.72 -8.49 7.86
N GLU A 33 -18.52 -8.94 7.51
CA GLU A 33 -18.37 -9.95 6.45
C GLU A 33 -19.09 -11.26 6.79
N LYS A 34 -19.01 -11.72 8.03
CA LYS A 34 -19.70 -12.94 8.47
C LYS A 34 -21.22 -12.79 8.53
N GLU A 35 -21.71 -11.59 8.87
CA GLU A 35 -23.14 -11.30 8.98
C GLU A 35 -23.79 -11.14 7.60
N TYR A 36 -23.09 -10.53 6.65
CA TYR A 36 -23.63 -10.17 5.33
C TYR A 36 -23.12 -11.04 4.18
N HIS A 37 -22.18 -11.97 4.43
CA HIS A 37 -21.64 -12.93 3.46
C HIS A 37 -21.24 -12.30 2.13
N PHE A 38 -20.37 -11.30 2.17
CA PHE A 38 -19.86 -10.67 0.94
C PHE A 38 -19.20 -11.71 0.04
N LEU A 39 -19.55 -11.74 -1.25
CA LEU A 39 -19.03 -12.73 -2.19
C LEU A 39 -17.51 -12.61 -2.38
N ASN A 40 -17.02 -11.38 -2.57
CA ASN A 40 -15.61 -11.09 -2.83
C ASN A 40 -15.19 -9.79 -2.13
N PRO A 41 -15.07 -9.79 -0.79
CA PRO A 41 -14.71 -8.58 -0.07
C PRO A 41 -13.26 -8.17 -0.38
N VAL A 42 -13.04 -6.87 -0.48
CA VAL A 42 -11.73 -6.27 -0.79
C VAL A 42 -11.43 -5.18 0.23
N ILE A 43 -10.25 -5.24 0.82
CA ILE A 43 -9.67 -4.18 1.64
C ILE A 43 -8.70 -3.38 0.78
N VAL A 44 -8.92 -2.07 0.72
CA VAL A 44 -7.99 -1.13 0.08
C VAL A 44 -7.34 -0.28 1.17
N ASP A 45 -6.08 -0.60 1.52
CA ASP A 45 -5.33 0.17 2.53
C ASP A 45 -4.45 1.23 1.87
N CYS A 46 -4.95 2.47 1.82
CA CYS A 46 -4.23 3.64 1.33
C CYS A 46 -3.48 4.40 2.44
N THR A 47 -3.23 3.79 3.60
CA THR A 47 -2.52 4.42 4.72
C THR A 47 -1.01 4.15 4.67
N SER A 48 -0.27 4.74 5.60
CA SER A 48 1.11 4.34 5.94
C SER A 48 1.20 3.72 7.34
N ASN A 49 0.07 3.19 7.84
CA ASN A 49 -0.06 2.69 9.20
C ASN A 49 0.47 1.25 9.28
N GLU A 50 1.44 1.05 10.16
CA GLU A 50 2.07 -0.25 10.38
C GLU A 50 1.14 -1.25 11.08
N MET A 51 0.29 -0.77 12.00
CA MET A 51 -0.66 -1.63 12.72
C MET A 51 -1.71 -2.23 11.77
N ILE A 52 -2.12 -1.48 10.74
CA ILE A 52 -3.02 -1.98 9.69
C ILE A 52 -2.29 -3.02 8.83
N ALA A 53 -1.05 -2.72 8.42
CA ALA A 53 -0.23 -3.64 7.64
C ALA A 53 0.01 -4.99 8.34
N GLN A 54 0.11 -5.02 9.67
CA GLN A 54 0.25 -6.25 10.46
C GLN A 54 -1.00 -7.15 10.43
N GLN A 55 -2.16 -6.64 10.00
CA GLN A 55 -3.40 -7.41 9.92
C GLN A 55 -3.64 -8.07 8.55
N TYR A 56 -2.77 -7.88 7.55
CA TYR A 56 -3.01 -8.39 6.19
C TYR A 56 -3.16 -9.90 6.10
N ALA A 57 -2.30 -10.65 6.80
CA ALA A 57 -2.46 -12.11 6.89
C ALA A 57 -3.83 -12.50 7.46
N ASN A 58 -4.31 -11.78 8.48
CA ASN A 58 -5.61 -12.01 9.11
C ASN A 58 -6.77 -11.66 8.17
N PHE A 59 -6.69 -10.57 7.41
CA PHE A 59 -7.66 -10.24 6.36
C PHE A 59 -7.78 -11.37 5.32
N LEU A 60 -6.64 -11.85 4.80
CA LEU A 60 -6.61 -12.93 3.81
C LEU A 60 -7.26 -14.21 4.37
N GLN A 61 -6.89 -14.60 5.59
CA GLN A 61 -7.45 -15.78 6.27
C GLN A 61 -8.96 -15.69 6.51
N ASN A 62 -9.51 -14.47 6.63
CA ASN A 62 -10.95 -14.24 6.76
C ASN A 62 -11.63 -13.90 5.43
N GLY A 63 -11.03 -14.29 4.29
CA GLY A 63 -11.68 -14.23 2.98
C GLY A 63 -11.62 -12.89 2.27
N PHE A 64 -10.87 -11.91 2.79
CA PHE A 64 -10.68 -10.63 2.11
C PHE A 64 -9.54 -10.69 1.11
N ASN A 65 -9.72 -10.04 -0.04
CA ASN A 65 -8.59 -9.62 -0.86
C ASN A 65 -7.99 -8.35 -0.25
N VAL A 66 -6.68 -8.14 -0.41
CA VAL A 66 -5.99 -6.95 0.09
C VAL A 66 -5.30 -6.24 -1.07
N VAL A 67 -5.56 -4.95 -1.23
CA VAL A 67 -4.93 -4.06 -2.21
C VAL A 67 -4.30 -2.89 -1.48
N THR A 68 -3.01 -2.59 -1.71
CA THR A 68 -2.35 -1.56 -0.91
C THR A 68 -1.09 -0.93 -1.55
N PRO A 69 -0.93 0.41 -1.44
CA PRO A 69 0.36 1.10 -1.58
C PRO A 69 1.22 1.11 -0.29
N ASN A 70 0.76 0.49 0.79
CA ASN A 70 1.46 0.46 2.07
C ASN A 70 2.58 -0.58 2.04
N LYS A 71 3.79 -0.13 1.74
CA LYS A 71 4.98 -0.98 1.67
C LYS A 71 5.37 -1.68 2.98
N LYS A 72 4.83 -1.26 4.13
CA LYS A 72 5.23 -1.75 5.45
C LYS A 72 5.19 -3.27 5.54
N ALA A 73 4.08 -3.89 5.12
CA ALA A 73 3.90 -5.34 5.19
C ALA A 73 4.99 -6.13 4.45
N ASN A 74 5.46 -5.63 3.31
CA ASN A 74 6.50 -6.27 2.50
C ASN A 74 7.93 -6.00 2.99
N THR A 75 8.09 -5.09 3.96
CA THR A 75 9.39 -4.71 4.55
C THR A 75 9.52 -5.13 6.02
N MET A 76 8.55 -5.90 6.53
CA MET A 76 8.61 -6.53 7.85
C MET A 76 9.54 -7.76 7.83
N SER A 77 9.49 -8.60 8.88
CA SER A 77 10.28 -9.83 8.94
C SER A 77 9.97 -10.76 7.77
N MET A 78 10.95 -11.59 7.39
CA MET A 78 10.74 -12.63 6.38
C MET A 78 9.67 -13.63 6.79
N ASP A 79 9.51 -13.91 8.09
CA ASP A 79 8.43 -14.77 8.58
C ASP A 79 7.04 -14.19 8.25
N TYR A 80 6.84 -12.89 8.53
CA TYR A 80 5.58 -12.23 8.19
C TYR A 80 5.39 -12.12 6.69
N TYR A 81 6.50 -11.89 5.96
CA TYR A 81 6.50 -11.94 4.50
C TYR A 81 5.91 -13.29 4.05
N HIS A 82 6.49 -14.42 4.44
CA HIS A 82 5.99 -15.74 4.04
C HIS A 82 4.55 -16.01 4.51
N GLN A 83 4.21 -15.59 5.73
CA GLN A 83 2.87 -15.75 6.30
C GLN A 83 1.78 -15.12 5.42
N ILE A 84 2.00 -13.92 4.88
CA ILE A 84 1.04 -13.26 3.97
C ILE A 84 0.81 -14.11 2.73
N ARG A 85 1.87 -14.64 2.11
CA ARG A 85 1.77 -15.41 0.85
C ARG A 85 1.04 -16.71 1.07
N GLN A 86 1.40 -17.43 2.13
CA GLN A 86 0.72 -18.66 2.53
C GLN A 86 -0.75 -18.40 2.85
N SER A 87 -1.07 -17.30 3.52
CA SER A 87 -2.46 -16.92 3.84
C SER A 87 -3.26 -16.60 2.58
N ALA A 88 -2.69 -15.87 1.63
CA ALA A 88 -3.31 -15.57 0.33
C ALA A 88 -3.59 -16.85 -0.46
N GLU A 89 -2.62 -17.74 -0.55
CA GLU A 89 -2.74 -19.02 -1.25
C GLU A 89 -3.80 -19.93 -0.60
N ALA A 90 -3.70 -20.18 0.72
CA ALA A 90 -4.60 -21.06 1.44
C ALA A 90 -6.06 -20.60 1.39
N SER A 91 -6.29 -19.28 1.41
CA SER A 91 -7.63 -18.68 1.33
C SER A 91 -8.12 -18.44 -0.10
N ARG A 92 -7.28 -18.67 -1.11
CA ARG A 92 -7.53 -18.32 -2.53
C ARG A 92 -7.89 -16.84 -2.70
N ARG A 93 -7.25 -15.97 -1.92
CA ARG A 93 -7.43 -14.51 -1.98
C ARG A 93 -6.18 -13.82 -2.52
N LYS A 94 -6.36 -12.63 -3.07
CA LYS A 94 -5.27 -11.87 -3.68
C LYS A 94 -4.68 -10.85 -2.71
N PHE A 95 -3.35 -10.78 -2.68
CA PHE A 95 -2.60 -9.68 -2.08
C PHE A 95 -1.92 -8.88 -3.19
N LEU A 96 -2.48 -7.71 -3.51
CA LEU A 96 -2.03 -6.84 -4.61
C LEU A 96 -1.31 -5.62 -4.04
N TYR A 97 -0.05 -5.45 -4.43
CA TYR A 97 0.83 -4.45 -3.83
C TYR A 97 1.76 -3.79 -4.86
N ASP A 98 1.39 -3.85 -6.13
CA ASP A 98 2.18 -3.38 -7.26
C ASP A 98 2.63 -1.93 -7.10
N THR A 99 1.76 -1.10 -6.52
CA THR A 99 2.06 0.32 -6.25
C THR A 99 3.15 0.59 -5.20
N ASN A 100 3.65 -0.43 -4.51
CA ASN A 100 4.79 -0.29 -3.61
C ASN A 100 6.09 0.05 -4.34
N VAL A 101 6.19 -0.28 -5.63
CA VAL A 101 7.38 -0.05 -6.46
C VAL A 101 6.95 0.61 -7.77
N GLY A 102 7.51 1.78 -8.09
CA GLY A 102 7.18 2.45 -9.35
C GLY A 102 5.80 3.11 -9.41
N ALA A 103 5.11 3.25 -8.27
CA ALA A 103 3.79 3.89 -8.16
C ALA A 103 2.74 3.26 -9.09
N GLY A 104 2.37 3.89 -10.20
CA GLY A 104 1.38 3.32 -11.13
C GLY A 104 1.99 2.40 -12.20
N LEU A 105 3.31 2.21 -12.19
CA LEU A 105 3.99 1.36 -13.17
C LEU A 105 3.86 -0.11 -12.77
N PRO A 106 3.55 -1.03 -13.70
CA PRO A 106 3.35 -2.45 -13.45
C PRO A 106 4.68 -3.20 -13.22
N VAL A 107 5.52 -2.72 -12.31
CA VAL A 107 6.89 -3.23 -12.10
C VAL A 107 6.84 -4.63 -11.48
N ILE A 108 6.02 -4.83 -10.45
CA ILE A 108 5.98 -6.09 -9.72
C ILE A 108 5.23 -7.12 -10.55
N GLU A 109 4.07 -6.76 -11.11
CA GLU A 109 3.28 -7.66 -11.95
C GLU A 109 4.08 -8.14 -13.18
N ASN A 110 4.77 -7.25 -13.89
CA ASN A 110 5.58 -7.66 -15.04
C ASN A 110 6.70 -8.61 -14.63
N LEU A 111 7.42 -8.32 -13.54
CA LEU A 111 8.48 -9.21 -13.06
C LEU A 111 7.93 -10.59 -12.69
N GLN A 112 6.79 -10.65 -11.99
CA GLN A 112 6.14 -11.90 -11.65
C GLN A 112 5.72 -12.70 -12.90
N ASN A 113 5.18 -12.02 -13.92
CA ASN A 113 4.78 -12.66 -15.16
C ASN A 113 5.97 -13.27 -15.92
N LEU A 114 7.11 -12.57 -15.99
CA LEU A 114 8.34 -13.09 -16.59
C LEU A 114 8.84 -14.34 -15.85
N LEU A 115 8.92 -14.28 -14.51
CA LEU A 115 9.35 -15.41 -13.69
C LEU A 115 8.39 -16.61 -13.84
N ASN A 116 7.09 -16.37 -13.90
CA ASN A 116 6.08 -17.42 -14.12
C ASN A 116 6.16 -18.04 -15.53
N ALA A 117 6.65 -17.29 -16.52
CA ALA A 117 6.88 -17.80 -17.88
C ALA A 117 8.17 -18.65 -17.99
N GLY A 118 8.99 -18.69 -16.93
CA GLY A 118 10.23 -19.45 -16.87
C GLY A 118 11.49 -18.62 -17.07
N ASP A 119 11.38 -17.28 -17.17
CA ASP A 119 12.56 -16.41 -17.19
C ASP A 119 13.24 -16.39 -15.82
N GLU A 120 14.56 -16.15 -15.82
CA GLU A 120 15.36 -15.99 -14.61
C GLU A 120 15.81 -14.54 -14.43
N LEU A 121 15.68 -14.02 -13.20
CA LEU A 121 16.17 -12.69 -12.88
C LEU A 121 17.70 -12.70 -12.80
N VAL A 122 18.38 -12.17 -13.82
CA VAL A 122 19.84 -11.98 -13.81
C VAL A 122 20.23 -10.70 -13.07
N GLN A 123 19.59 -9.57 -13.39
CA GLN A 123 19.89 -8.27 -12.78
C GLN A 123 18.67 -7.35 -12.86
N PHE A 124 18.46 -6.54 -11.82
CA PHE A 124 17.47 -5.46 -11.79
C PHE A 124 18.17 -4.13 -11.50
N ASN A 125 17.99 -3.14 -12.38
CA ASN A 125 18.46 -1.77 -12.17
C ASN A 125 17.31 -0.79 -12.41
N GLY A 126 17.21 0.24 -11.59
CA GLY A 126 16.21 1.29 -11.80
C GLY A 126 16.27 2.38 -10.72
N ILE A 127 15.74 3.56 -11.07
CA ILE A 127 15.59 4.68 -10.13
C ILE A 127 14.15 4.68 -9.63
N LEU A 128 13.95 4.30 -8.37
CA LEU A 128 12.63 4.08 -7.77
C LEU A 128 12.23 5.18 -6.76
N SER A 129 12.88 6.34 -6.81
CA SER A 129 12.61 7.47 -5.91
C SER A 129 12.52 8.77 -6.70
N GLY A 130 11.29 9.25 -6.92
CA GLY A 130 11.05 10.52 -7.63
C GLY A 130 11.73 11.71 -6.94
N SER A 131 11.78 11.73 -5.61
CA SER A 131 12.47 12.78 -4.84
C SER A 131 13.97 12.80 -5.13
N LEU A 132 14.61 11.62 -5.16
CA LEU A 132 16.04 11.52 -5.44
C LEU A 132 16.34 11.82 -6.91
N SER A 133 15.52 11.32 -7.85
CA SER A 133 15.66 11.66 -9.27
C SER A 133 15.65 13.18 -9.48
N TYR A 134 14.71 13.88 -8.83
CA TYR A 134 14.63 15.33 -8.92
C TYR A 134 15.86 16.02 -8.31
N ILE A 135 16.28 15.60 -7.10
CA ILE A 135 17.44 16.19 -6.43
C ILE A 135 18.71 15.99 -7.27
N PHE A 136 18.97 14.79 -7.78
CA PHE A 136 20.14 14.52 -8.62
C PHE A 136 20.09 15.28 -9.94
N GLY A 137 18.93 15.38 -10.60
CA GLY A 137 18.81 16.21 -11.80
C GLY A 137 19.16 17.69 -11.54
N GLN A 138 18.80 18.22 -10.37
CA GLN A 138 19.14 19.59 -9.98
C GLN A 138 20.64 19.76 -9.67
N LEU A 139 21.30 18.72 -9.15
CA LEU A 139 22.75 18.70 -8.94
C LEU A 139 23.49 18.68 -10.28
N ASP A 140 23.01 17.92 -11.27
CA ASP A 140 23.57 17.87 -12.62
C ASP A 140 23.45 19.23 -13.34
N GLU A 141 22.43 20.02 -13.01
CA GLU A 141 22.28 21.42 -13.43
C GLU A 141 23.20 22.40 -12.69
N GLY A 142 24.07 21.91 -11.80
CA GLY A 142 25.06 22.71 -11.07
C GLY A 142 24.57 23.34 -9.77
N LYS A 143 23.35 23.01 -9.30
CA LYS A 143 22.85 23.49 -8.01
C LYS A 143 23.55 22.75 -6.87
N SER A 144 23.74 23.42 -5.73
CA SER A 144 24.20 22.75 -4.52
C SER A 144 23.15 21.78 -3.98
N LEU A 145 23.58 20.79 -3.21
CA LEU A 145 22.68 19.84 -2.53
C LEU A 145 21.64 20.53 -1.64
N SER A 146 22.05 21.61 -0.97
CA SER A 146 21.15 22.44 -0.17
C SER A 146 20.03 23.06 -1.00
N GLU A 147 20.35 23.66 -2.14
CA GLU A 147 19.37 24.30 -3.03
C GLU A 147 18.43 23.27 -3.65
N ALA A 148 18.98 22.15 -4.14
CA ALA A 148 18.19 21.05 -4.70
C ALA A 148 17.18 20.48 -3.68
N THR A 149 17.62 20.28 -2.43
CA THR A 149 16.76 19.74 -1.36
C THR A 149 15.69 20.73 -0.92
N LEU A 150 16.03 22.02 -0.82
CA LEU A 150 15.06 23.08 -0.51
C LEU A 150 14.00 23.20 -1.60
N SER A 151 14.42 23.22 -2.86
CA SER A 151 13.51 23.22 -4.02
C SER A 151 12.59 22.00 -4.04
N ALA A 152 13.13 20.81 -3.74
CA ALA A 152 12.33 19.58 -3.64
C ALA A 152 11.29 19.65 -2.51
N LYS A 153 11.64 20.28 -1.38
CA LYS A 153 10.71 20.50 -0.25
C LYS A 153 9.59 21.46 -0.62
N GLU A 154 9.90 22.58 -1.27
CA GLU A 154 8.92 23.58 -1.73
C GLU A 154 7.91 22.97 -2.72
N LYS A 155 8.40 22.16 -3.66
CA LYS A 155 7.56 21.41 -4.61
C LYS A 155 6.85 20.19 -4.00
N ARG A 156 7.00 19.96 -2.68
CA ARG A 156 6.44 18.81 -1.93
C ARG A 156 6.88 17.44 -2.44
N LEU A 157 7.99 17.38 -3.19
CA LEU A 157 8.64 16.15 -3.61
C LEU A 157 9.45 15.53 -2.48
N TYR A 158 9.86 16.32 -1.48
CA TYR A 158 10.57 15.85 -0.29
C TYR A 158 9.84 16.32 0.98
N ARG A 159 9.72 15.42 1.97
CA ARG A 159 9.31 15.77 3.33
C ARG A 159 10.42 15.35 4.29
N ALA A 160 10.96 16.32 5.02
CA ALA A 160 11.81 16.03 6.16
C ALA A 160 10.99 15.23 7.19
N ARG A 161 11.55 14.11 7.68
CA ARG A 161 10.99 13.49 8.88
C ARG A 161 11.19 14.48 10.02
N SER A 162 10.10 14.93 10.65
CA SER A 162 10.21 15.59 11.95
C SER A 162 10.98 14.64 12.85
N LYS A 163 12.06 15.13 13.48
CA LYS A 163 12.73 14.38 14.55
C LYS A 163 11.62 14.01 15.55
N ARG A 164 11.42 12.70 15.74
CA ARG A 164 10.70 12.16 16.89
C ARG A 164 11.71 12.04 18.02
#